data_AF-Q9PDH8-F1
#
_entry.id   AF-Q9PDH8-F1
#
_cell.length_a   1.000
_cell.length_b   1.000
_cell.length_c   1.000
_cell.angle_alpha   90.00
_cell.angle_beta   90.00
_cell.angle_gamma   90.00
#
_symmetry.space_group_name_H-M   'P 1'
#
loop_
_entity.id
_entity.type
_entity.pdbx_description
1 polymer ?
#
loop_
_entity_poly.entity_id
_entity_poly.type
_entity_poly.pdbx_seq_one_letter_code
_entity_poly.pdbx_strand_id
1 'polypeptide(L)'
;MINTLSTAEIGNLLESLPTGKRETVWSLVDHEDDGKVLLHVGDEVRESLLATMDMDEIIAAVEDLEIDDLANLVDDLPNTVIDQLLQSMDGESRKRLEQALSYPEDSVGRLMNPDTITVHADVNVDMVLGQLRLRAELRDHTDHLYVVSHHHQYLGRVSLATLVTHQPDTLINRLIDNEQPAINIKEHAQEVARQFSYHDGLSAPVVNENNALLGHITIDDIVDIIREQAEHQAMSAAGLSNVENMFSPLLWLGINLCTAFITVNVVSEFEYTIENW
;
A
#
# COMPACT_ATOMS: atom_id res chain seq x y z
N MET A 1 10.21 1.09 27.17
CA MET A 1 11.23 1.28 26.11
C MET A 1 10.68 0.86 24.75
N ILE A 2 9.72 -0.07 24.68
CA ILE A 2 9.02 -0.38 23.42
C ILE A 2 8.04 0.74 23.05
N ASN A 3 7.29 1.28 24.02
CA ASN A 3 6.31 2.37 23.84
C ASN A 3 6.92 3.75 23.48
N THR A 4 8.21 3.79 23.12
CA THR A 4 8.87 4.99 22.58
C THR A 4 9.26 4.82 21.10
N LEU A 5 9.09 3.62 20.57
CA LEU A 5 9.32 3.28 19.17
C LEU A 5 8.05 3.59 18.37
N SER A 6 8.19 3.90 17.09
CA SER A 6 7.04 3.97 16.18
C SER A 6 6.47 2.58 15.90
N THR A 7 5.23 2.50 15.43
CA THR A 7 4.56 1.26 15.02
C THR A 7 5.40 0.49 13.98
N ALA A 8 5.97 1.19 13.00
CA ALA A 8 6.88 0.62 12.01
C ALA A 8 8.19 0.09 12.62
N GLU A 9 8.77 0.79 13.60
CA GLU A 9 9.97 0.30 14.32
C GLU A 9 9.67 -0.95 15.15
N ILE A 10 8.50 -1.00 15.78
CA ILE A 10 8.00 -2.18 16.50
C ILE A 10 7.83 -3.35 15.51
N GLY A 11 7.22 -3.12 14.34
CA GLY A 11 7.08 -4.12 13.29
C GLY A 11 8.42 -4.72 12.88
N ASN A 12 9.39 -3.88 12.49
CA ASN A 12 10.75 -4.31 12.15
C ASN A 12 11.44 -5.09 13.29
N LEU A 13 11.23 -4.69 14.55
CA LEU A 13 11.76 -5.42 15.70
C LEU A 13 11.14 -6.83 15.78
N LEU A 14 9.82 -6.95 15.63
CA LEU A 14 9.11 -8.24 15.67
C LEU A 14 9.56 -9.18 14.54
N GLU A 15 9.83 -8.65 13.35
CA GLU A 15 10.39 -9.41 12.23
C GLU A 15 11.79 -9.95 12.53
N SER A 16 12.63 -9.15 13.18
CA SER A 16 14.00 -9.56 13.53
C SER A 16 14.08 -10.62 14.64
N LEU A 17 12.97 -10.89 15.33
CA LEU A 17 12.91 -11.78 16.47
C LEU A 17 12.45 -13.20 16.09
N PRO A 18 13.06 -14.24 16.69
CA PRO A 18 12.51 -15.60 16.64
C PRO A 18 11.13 -15.66 17.31
N THR A 19 10.25 -16.54 16.83
CA THR A 19 8.85 -16.69 17.27
C THR A 19 8.68 -16.66 18.79
N GLY A 20 9.46 -17.45 19.54
CA GLY A 20 9.32 -17.52 21.01
C GLY A 20 9.70 -16.25 21.78
N LYS A 21 10.45 -15.31 21.17
CA LYS A 21 10.70 -13.98 21.76
C LYS A 21 9.71 -12.93 21.26
N ARG A 22 9.12 -13.16 20.09
CA ARG A 22 8.17 -12.26 19.45
C ARG A 22 6.93 -12.07 20.30
N GLU A 23 6.33 -13.15 20.81
CA GLU A 23 5.15 -13.10 21.70
C GLU A 23 5.40 -12.26 22.97
N THR A 24 6.61 -12.37 23.54
CA THR A 24 6.97 -11.58 24.72
C THR A 24 7.08 -10.09 24.41
N VAL A 25 7.53 -9.72 23.21
CA VAL A 25 7.60 -8.31 22.78
C VAL A 25 6.22 -7.81 22.37
N TRP A 26 5.43 -8.65 21.71
CA TRP A 26 4.06 -8.34 21.30
C TRP A 26 3.17 -7.98 22.48
N SER A 27 3.21 -8.78 23.55
CA SER A 27 2.47 -8.48 24.81
C SER A 27 2.90 -7.19 25.54
N LEU A 28 3.92 -6.48 25.05
CA LEU A 28 4.36 -5.18 25.58
C LEU A 28 3.97 -4.01 24.67
N VAL A 29 3.36 -4.27 23.52
CA VAL A 29 2.79 -3.27 22.62
C VAL A 29 1.51 -2.74 23.25
N ASP A 30 1.27 -1.43 23.13
CA ASP A 30 0.04 -0.82 23.62
C ASP A 30 -1.10 -1.18 22.66
N HIS A 31 -2.26 -1.58 23.18
CA HIS A 31 -3.36 -2.09 22.35
C HIS A 31 -3.87 -1.12 21.27
N GLU A 32 -3.69 0.19 21.48
CA GLU A 32 -4.02 1.23 20.49
C GLU A 32 -3.13 1.17 19.24
N ASP A 33 -1.95 0.58 19.35
CA ASP A 33 -0.98 0.42 18.27
C ASP A 33 -1.09 -0.95 17.57
N ASP A 34 -1.83 -1.92 18.12
CA ASP A 34 -1.87 -3.31 17.63
C ASP A 34 -2.19 -3.37 16.13
N GLY A 35 -3.25 -2.67 15.69
CA GLY A 35 -3.64 -2.62 14.28
C GLY A 35 -2.55 -2.06 13.38
N LYS A 36 -1.95 -0.93 13.76
CA LYS A 36 -0.90 -0.28 12.99
C LYS A 36 0.38 -1.11 12.93
N VAL A 37 0.73 -1.81 14.01
CA VAL A 37 1.89 -2.70 14.01
C VAL A 37 1.65 -3.91 13.10
N LEU A 38 0.43 -4.46 13.08
CA LEU A 38 0.07 -5.57 12.17
C LEU A 38 0.26 -5.20 10.70
N LEU A 39 -0.01 -3.94 10.32
CA LEU A 39 0.21 -3.44 8.96
C LEU A 39 1.70 -3.37 8.56
N HIS A 40 2.59 -3.16 9.53
CA HIS A 40 4.04 -3.00 9.28
C HIS A 40 4.86 -4.28 9.44
N VAL A 41 4.22 -5.43 9.61
CA VAL A 41 4.87 -6.74 9.62
C VAL A 41 4.44 -7.54 8.39
N GLY A 42 5.36 -8.33 7.84
CA GLY A 42 5.05 -9.26 6.75
C GLY A 42 4.13 -10.40 7.17
N ASP A 43 3.51 -11.03 6.18
CA ASP A 43 2.40 -11.99 6.31
C ASP A 43 2.67 -13.10 7.32
N GLU A 44 3.84 -13.75 7.26
CA GLU A 44 4.20 -14.85 8.19
C GLU A 44 4.20 -14.37 9.64
N VAL A 45 4.71 -13.16 9.87
CA VAL A 45 4.78 -12.58 11.21
C VAL A 45 3.38 -12.19 11.66
N ARG A 46 2.61 -11.51 10.80
CA ARG A 46 1.22 -11.12 11.04
C ARG A 46 0.34 -12.29 11.40
N GLU A 47 0.34 -13.36 10.58
CA GLU A 47 -0.40 -14.60 10.84
C GLU A 47 -0.03 -15.19 12.21
N SER A 48 1.26 -15.20 12.56
CA SER A 48 1.73 -15.71 13.85
C SER A 48 1.21 -14.89 15.03
N LEU A 49 1.10 -13.56 14.89
CA LEU A 49 0.59 -12.67 15.93
C LEU A 49 -0.93 -12.84 16.06
N LEU A 50 -1.67 -12.79 14.94
CA LEU A 50 -3.12 -12.99 14.91
C LEU A 50 -3.53 -14.34 15.51
N ALA A 51 -2.74 -15.39 15.28
CA ALA A 51 -3.00 -16.72 15.87
C ALA A 51 -2.88 -16.75 17.40
N THR A 52 -2.23 -15.78 18.02
CA THR A 52 -2.09 -15.66 19.48
C THR A 52 -3.13 -14.75 20.12
N MET A 53 -3.82 -13.94 19.31
CA MET A 53 -4.84 -13.00 19.77
C MET A 53 -6.20 -13.69 19.89
N ASP A 54 -7.00 -13.26 20.85
CA ASP A 54 -8.41 -13.63 20.88
C ASP A 54 -9.24 -12.76 19.93
N MET A 55 -10.50 -13.16 19.72
CA MET A 55 -11.36 -12.48 18.76
C MET A 55 -11.65 -11.02 19.15
N ASP A 56 -11.73 -10.73 20.46
CA ASP A 56 -12.04 -9.38 20.94
C ASP A 56 -10.83 -8.46 20.78
N GLU A 57 -9.61 -8.98 20.98
CA GLU A 57 -8.35 -8.29 20.70
C GLU A 57 -8.20 -7.96 19.21
N ILE A 58 -8.49 -8.91 18.32
CA ILE A 58 -8.41 -8.66 16.88
C ILE A 58 -9.43 -7.59 16.47
N ILE A 59 -10.67 -7.65 16.97
CA ILE A 59 -11.69 -6.63 16.67
C ILE A 59 -11.22 -5.25 17.14
N ALA A 60 -10.71 -5.15 18.37
CA ALA A 60 -10.21 -3.90 18.91
C ALA A 60 -9.04 -3.33 18.10
N ALA A 61 -8.14 -4.20 17.62
CA ALA A 61 -7.00 -3.79 16.80
C ALA A 61 -7.42 -3.21 15.43
N VAL A 62 -8.52 -3.68 14.85
CA VAL A 62 -8.96 -3.27 13.51
C VAL A 62 -10.08 -2.23 13.51
N GLU A 63 -10.76 -1.99 14.63
CA GLU A 63 -11.92 -1.09 14.70
C GLU A 63 -11.58 0.37 14.35
N ASP A 64 -10.39 0.84 14.76
CA ASP A 64 -9.92 2.22 14.56
C ASP A 64 -9.08 2.41 13.28
N LEU A 65 -8.90 1.36 12.48
CA LEU A 65 -8.13 1.43 11.24
C LEU A 65 -8.89 2.16 10.12
N GLU A 66 -8.14 2.79 9.23
CA GLU A 66 -8.68 3.42 8.04
C GLU A 66 -9.14 2.37 7.00
N ILE A 67 -9.90 2.79 5.98
CA ILE A 67 -10.56 1.84 5.07
C ILE A 67 -9.55 1.11 4.16
N ASP A 68 -8.53 1.82 3.72
CA ASP A 68 -7.35 1.31 3.02
C ASP A 68 -6.55 0.33 3.89
N ASP A 69 -6.24 0.71 5.13
CA ASP A 69 -5.57 -0.15 6.11
C ASP A 69 -6.36 -1.44 6.36
N LEU A 70 -7.66 -1.31 6.59
CA LEU A 70 -8.57 -2.45 6.72
C LEU A 70 -8.56 -3.31 5.47
N ALA A 71 -8.55 -2.71 4.29
CA ALA A 71 -8.54 -3.45 3.03
C ALA A 71 -7.23 -4.23 2.81
N ASN A 72 -6.11 -3.76 3.38
CA ASN A 72 -4.82 -4.44 3.37
C ASN A 72 -4.75 -5.58 4.39
N LEU A 73 -5.44 -5.45 5.53
CA LEU A 73 -5.39 -6.45 6.61
C LEU A 73 -6.49 -7.53 6.48
N VAL A 74 -7.60 -7.24 5.78
CA VAL A 74 -8.81 -8.07 5.84
C VAL A 74 -8.58 -9.52 5.42
N ASP A 75 -7.66 -9.76 4.47
CA ASP A 75 -7.42 -11.08 3.89
C ASP A 75 -6.75 -12.03 4.90
N ASP A 76 -6.08 -11.48 5.92
CA ASP A 76 -5.43 -12.22 7.01
C ASP A 76 -6.37 -12.47 8.21
N LEU A 77 -7.53 -11.80 8.25
CA LEU A 77 -8.44 -11.85 9.39
C LEU A 77 -9.34 -13.10 9.34
N PRO A 78 -9.71 -13.66 10.51
CA PRO A 78 -10.74 -14.69 10.56
C PRO A 78 -12.08 -14.18 10.00
N ASN A 79 -12.77 -14.99 9.18
CA ASN A 79 -14.08 -14.65 8.60
C ASN A 79 -15.10 -14.13 9.64
N THR A 80 -15.07 -14.66 10.87
CA THR A 80 -15.96 -14.21 11.95
C THR A 80 -15.70 -12.80 12.45
N VAL A 81 -14.44 -12.33 12.35
CA VAL A 81 -14.05 -10.95 12.64
C VAL A 81 -14.50 -10.05 11.50
N ILE A 82 -14.26 -10.46 10.25
CA ILE A 82 -14.69 -9.72 9.05
C ILE A 82 -16.21 -9.49 9.09
N ASP A 83 -17.00 -10.53 9.37
CA ASP A 83 -18.46 -10.42 9.46
C ASP A 83 -18.92 -9.43 10.54
N GLN A 84 -18.23 -9.40 11.70
CA GLN A 84 -18.55 -8.49 12.81
C GLN A 84 -18.16 -7.05 12.49
N LEU A 85 -16.96 -6.84 11.93
CA LEU A 85 -16.48 -5.55 11.46
C LEU A 85 -17.44 -4.96 10.43
N LEU A 86 -17.79 -5.73 9.40
CA LEU A 86 -18.75 -5.27 8.40
C LEU A 86 -20.09 -4.91 9.06
N GLN A 87 -20.58 -5.69 10.01
CA GLN A 87 -21.84 -5.41 10.72
C GLN A 87 -21.79 -4.16 11.59
N SER A 88 -20.66 -3.81 12.21
CA SER A 88 -20.50 -2.62 13.05
C SER A 88 -20.36 -1.33 12.24
N MET A 89 -19.82 -1.43 11.02
CA MET A 89 -19.66 -0.28 10.11
C MET A 89 -21.02 0.30 9.67
N ASP A 90 -21.03 1.63 9.51
CA ASP A 90 -22.14 2.31 8.83
C ASP A 90 -22.19 1.92 7.34
N GLY A 91 -23.34 2.15 6.71
CA GLY A 91 -23.58 1.71 5.33
C GLY A 91 -22.67 2.38 4.29
N GLU A 92 -22.15 3.58 4.56
CA GLU A 92 -21.23 4.26 3.65
C GLU A 92 -19.82 3.69 3.79
N SER A 93 -19.31 3.57 5.02
CA SER A 93 -18.00 2.98 5.30
C SER A 93 -17.91 1.54 4.80
N ARG A 94 -18.95 0.72 5.06
CA ARG A 94 -19.01 -0.66 4.55
C ARG A 94 -18.92 -0.71 3.03
N LYS A 95 -19.68 0.16 2.34
CA LYS A 95 -19.68 0.21 0.87
C LYS A 95 -18.32 0.64 0.32
N ARG A 96 -17.64 1.57 1.00
CA ARG A 96 -16.29 2.01 0.63
C ARG A 96 -15.28 0.86 0.78
N LEU A 97 -15.34 0.11 1.88
CA LEU A 97 -14.50 -1.07 2.08
C LEU A 97 -14.79 -2.16 1.04
N GLU A 98 -16.05 -2.53 0.82
CA GLU A 98 -16.44 -3.49 -0.23
C GLU A 98 -15.94 -3.07 -1.62
N GLN A 99 -15.96 -1.77 -1.91
CA GLN A 99 -15.41 -1.23 -3.14
C GLN A 99 -13.88 -1.38 -3.20
N ALA A 100 -13.14 -1.05 -2.14
CA ALA A 100 -11.69 -1.26 -2.06
C ALA A 100 -11.32 -2.74 -2.28
N LEU A 101 -12.07 -3.65 -1.63
CA LEU A 101 -11.88 -5.10 -1.75
C LEU A 101 -12.20 -5.67 -3.14
N SER A 102 -12.98 -4.94 -3.94
CA SER A 102 -13.26 -5.34 -5.33
C SER A 102 -12.07 -5.14 -6.28
N TYR A 103 -11.08 -4.34 -5.89
CA TYR A 103 -9.89 -4.08 -6.68
C TYR A 103 -8.78 -5.11 -6.39
N PRO A 104 -7.90 -5.41 -7.35
CA PRO A 104 -6.73 -6.24 -7.10
C PRO A 104 -5.83 -5.64 -6.01
N GLU A 105 -5.19 -6.50 -5.23
CA GLU A 105 -4.32 -6.12 -4.11
C GLU A 105 -3.24 -5.10 -4.52
N ASP A 106 -2.52 -5.37 -5.61
CA ASP A 106 -1.43 -4.50 -6.12
C ASP A 106 -1.90 -3.27 -6.92
N SER A 107 -3.17 -2.88 -6.78
CA SER A 107 -3.75 -1.77 -7.55
C SER A 107 -3.99 -0.55 -6.68
N VAL A 108 -3.95 0.62 -7.30
CA VAL A 108 -4.28 1.89 -6.63
C VAL A 108 -5.68 1.86 -6.02
N GLY A 109 -6.63 1.13 -6.62
CA GLY A 109 -7.97 1.00 -6.06
C GLY A 109 -8.05 0.27 -4.72
N ARG A 110 -7.11 -0.65 -4.44
CA ARG A 110 -7.00 -1.32 -3.13
C ARG A 110 -6.37 -0.41 -2.09
N LEU A 111 -5.30 0.28 -2.49
CA LEU A 111 -4.48 1.10 -1.60
C LEU A 111 -5.03 2.50 -1.35
N MET A 112 -5.96 2.99 -2.18
CA MET A 112 -6.45 4.34 -2.01
C MET A 112 -7.31 4.46 -0.75
N ASN A 113 -7.14 5.57 -0.04
CA ASN A 113 -8.06 6.00 0.97
C ASN A 113 -9.28 6.68 0.33
N PRO A 114 -10.51 6.16 0.52
CA PRO A 114 -11.71 6.77 -0.01
C PRO A 114 -12.19 7.99 0.80
N ASP A 115 -11.68 8.20 2.02
CA ASP A 115 -12.08 9.34 2.85
C ASP A 115 -11.24 10.57 2.52
N THR A 116 -11.80 11.41 1.65
CA THR A 116 -11.09 12.57 1.11
C THR A 116 -11.84 13.87 1.39
N ILE A 117 -11.10 14.92 1.74
CA ILE A 117 -11.68 16.24 1.96
C ILE A 117 -11.76 16.97 0.62
N THR A 118 -13.00 17.17 0.17
CA THR A 118 -13.29 17.86 -1.09
C THR A 118 -13.85 19.26 -0.86
N VAL A 119 -13.52 20.17 -1.77
CA VAL A 119 -14.02 21.55 -1.78
C VAL A 119 -14.52 21.91 -3.17
N HIS A 120 -15.53 22.77 -3.24
CA HIS A 120 -16.02 23.27 -4.52
C HIS A 120 -15.29 24.54 -4.95
N ALA A 121 -15.07 24.67 -6.27
CA ALA A 121 -14.32 25.77 -6.85
C ALA A 121 -14.99 27.16 -6.69
N ASP A 122 -16.30 27.21 -6.52
CA ASP A 122 -17.12 28.43 -6.37
C ASP A 122 -17.26 28.90 -4.91
N VAL A 123 -16.62 28.21 -3.96
CA VAL A 123 -16.64 28.54 -2.53
C VAL A 123 -15.46 29.47 -2.20
N ASN A 124 -15.57 30.25 -1.13
CA ASN A 124 -14.48 31.11 -0.65
C ASN A 124 -13.62 30.41 0.41
N VAL A 125 -12.43 30.97 0.66
CA VAL A 125 -11.48 30.47 1.66
C VAL A 125 -12.10 30.41 3.06
N ASP A 126 -12.90 31.41 3.47
CA ASP A 126 -13.51 31.46 4.80
C ASP A 126 -14.44 30.26 5.07
N MET A 127 -15.28 29.92 4.09
CA MET A 127 -16.19 28.77 4.18
C MET A 127 -15.42 27.45 4.25
N VAL A 128 -14.35 27.31 3.46
CA VAL A 128 -13.48 26.12 3.52
C VAL A 128 -12.83 25.99 4.89
N LEU A 129 -12.15 27.03 5.38
CA LEU A 129 -11.54 27.01 6.71
C LEU A 129 -12.57 26.80 7.82
N GLY A 130 -13.78 27.35 7.67
CA GLY A 130 -14.91 27.10 8.56
C GLY A 130 -15.30 25.63 8.61
N GLN A 131 -15.39 24.96 7.45
CA GLN A 131 -15.66 23.52 7.37
C GLN A 131 -14.54 22.68 8.01
N LEU A 132 -13.28 23.02 7.76
CA LEU A 132 -12.15 22.30 8.38
C LEU A 132 -12.19 22.40 9.92
N ARG A 133 -12.53 23.58 10.47
CA ARG A 133 -12.66 23.77 11.92
C ARG A 133 -13.75 22.92 12.56
N LEU A 134 -14.80 22.56 11.82
CA LEU A 134 -15.86 21.69 12.34
C LEU A 134 -15.44 20.23 12.49
N ARG A 135 -14.38 19.80 11.79
CA ARG A 135 -13.86 18.43 11.86
C ARG A 135 -13.00 18.16 13.09
N ALA A 136 -12.62 19.21 13.85
CA ALA A 136 -11.72 19.19 15.01
C ALA A 136 -10.28 18.76 14.69
N GLU A 137 -10.10 17.67 13.95
CA GLU A 137 -8.82 17.10 13.55
C GLU A 137 -8.79 16.85 12.04
N LEU A 138 -7.60 16.94 11.46
CA LEU A 138 -7.31 16.50 10.10
C LEU A 138 -6.47 15.24 10.21
N ARG A 139 -6.63 14.33 9.26
CA ARG A 139 -5.80 13.12 9.21
C ARG A 139 -4.34 13.47 9.02
N ASP A 140 -3.49 12.57 9.45
CA ASP A 140 -2.06 12.62 9.18
C ASP A 140 -1.82 12.75 7.68
N HIS A 141 -0.72 13.40 7.31
CA HIS A 141 -0.33 13.63 5.91
C HIS A 141 -1.34 14.44 5.05
N THR A 142 -2.39 15.04 5.64
CA THR A 142 -3.28 15.98 4.94
C THR A 142 -2.56 17.32 4.68
N ASP A 143 -2.04 17.51 3.48
CA ASP A 143 -1.35 18.74 3.06
C ASP A 143 -2.16 19.58 2.04
N HIS A 144 -3.05 18.92 1.31
CA HIS A 144 -3.93 19.51 0.30
C HIS A 144 -5.39 19.09 0.47
N LEU A 145 -6.30 19.93 0.00
CA LEU A 145 -7.70 19.58 -0.25
C LEU A 145 -7.92 19.45 -1.75
N TYR A 146 -8.80 18.53 -2.16
CA TYR A 146 -9.09 18.34 -3.58
C TYR A 146 -10.30 19.16 -4.02
N VAL A 147 -10.13 19.85 -5.13
CA VAL A 147 -11.15 20.73 -5.70
C VAL A 147 -11.97 19.94 -6.72
N VAL A 148 -13.29 19.94 -6.55
CA VAL A 148 -14.21 19.18 -7.40
C VAL A 148 -15.30 20.06 -8.03
N SER A 149 -15.75 19.66 -9.20
CA SER A 149 -16.91 20.25 -9.87
C SER A 149 -18.23 19.81 -9.21
N HIS A 150 -19.36 20.43 -9.60
CA HIS A 150 -20.68 19.97 -9.16
C HIS A 150 -21.02 18.54 -9.61
N HIS A 151 -20.31 18.01 -10.62
CA HIS A 151 -20.44 16.63 -11.08
C HIS A 151 -19.38 15.70 -10.45
N HIS A 152 -18.73 16.12 -9.35
CA HIS A 152 -17.66 15.39 -8.66
C HIS A 152 -16.42 15.09 -9.52
N GLN A 153 -16.20 15.87 -10.58
CA GLN A 153 -14.99 15.75 -11.38
C GLN A 153 -13.84 16.49 -10.71
N TYR A 154 -12.67 15.84 -10.65
CA TYR A 154 -11.45 16.44 -10.11
C TYR A 154 -10.99 17.62 -10.98
N LEU A 155 -10.78 18.78 -10.34
CA LEU A 155 -10.37 20.03 -11.00
C LEU A 155 -8.96 20.47 -10.63
N GLY A 156 -8.37 19.89 -9.58
CA GLY A 156 -7.09 20.28 -9.01
C GLY A 156 -7.10 20.19 -7.49
N ARG A 157 -6.08 20.76 -6.85
CA ARG A 157 -5.93 20.76 -5.40
C ARG A 157 -5.64 22.16 -4.86
N VAL A 158 -5.79 22.34 -3.56
CA VAL A 158 -5.41 23.58 -2.86
C VAL A 158 -4.70 23.22 -1.56
N SER A 159 -3.50 23.75 -1.34
CA SER A 159 -2.74 23.43 -0.13
C SER A 159 -3.34 24.12 1.09
N LEU A 160 -3.21 23.49 2.27
CA LEU A 160 -3.61 24.13 3.53
C LEU A 160 -2.84 25.44 3.76
N ALA A 161 -1.56 25.48 3.38
CA ALA A 161 -0.73 26.68 3.43
C ALA A 161 -1.32 27.83 2.60
N THR A 162 -1.83 27.54 1.41
CA THR A 162 -2.52 28.52 0.56
C THR A 162 -3.80 29.00 1.23
N LEU A 163 -4.62 28.12 1.79
CA LEU A 163 -5.87 28.50 2.46
C LEU A 163 -5.65 29.44 3.66
N VAL A 164 -4.63 29.18 4.49
CA VAL A 164 -4.38 30.01 5.69
C VAL A 164 -3.68 31.35 5.37
N THR A 165 -3.07 31.49 4.21
CA THR A 165 -2.32 32.71 3.81
C THR A 165 -3.13 33.66 2.93
N HIS A 166 -4.24 33.22 2.34
CA HIS A 166 -5.06 34.03 1.44
C HIS A 166 -6.22 34.74 2.15
N GLN A 167 -6.79 35.75 1.50
CA GLN A 167 -7.91 36.52 2.08
C GLN A 167 -9.17 35.64 2.17
N PRO A 168 -9.97 35.75 3.25
CA PRO A 168 -11.14 34.89 3.47
C PRO A 168 -12.19 34.95 2.35
N ASP A 169 -12.30 36.07 1.65
CA ASP A 169 -13.23 36.30 0.53
C ASP A 169 -12.72 35.80 -0.83
N THR A 170 -11.47 35.31 -0.90
CA THR A 170 -10.89 34.75 -2.12
C THR A 170 -11.61 33.46 -2.50
N LEU A 171 -11.97 33.31 -3.78
CA LEU A 171 -12.57 32.09 -4.32
C LEU A 171 -11.53 30.99 -4.55
N ILE A 172 -11.89 29.74 -4.25
CA ILE A 172 -11.04 28.57 -4.44
C ILE A 172 -10.60 28.40 -5.89
N ASN A 173 -11.45 28.73 -6.87
CA ASN A 173 -11.10 28.66 -8.29
C ASN A 173 -9.88 29.50 -8.71
N ARG A 174 -9.46 30.48 -7.90
CA ARG A 174 -8.25 31.29 -8.14
C ARG A 174 -6.99 30.68 -7.54
N LEU A 175 -7.16 29.67 -6.69
CA LEU A 175 -6.11 29.05 -5.88
C LEU A 175 -5.86 27.59 -6.25
N ILE A 176 -6.51 27.09 -7.31
CA ILE A 176 -6.36 25.72 -7.78
C ILE A 176 -4.96 25.52 -8.33
N ASP A 177 -4.26 24.55 -7.76
CA ASP A 177 -3.02 23.97 -8.27
C ASP A 177 -3.32 22.68 -9.06
N ASN A 178 -2.74 22.60 -10.26
CA ASN A 178 -2.88 21.49 -11.20
C ASN A 178 -1.53 20.89 -11.60
N GLU A 179 -0.46 21.18 -10.86
CA GLU A 179 0.89 20.69 -11.17
C GLU A 179 1.01 19.17 -10.97
N GLN A 180 0.31 18.60 -9.99
CA GLN A 180 0.29 17.16 -9.76
C GLN A 180 -0.90 16.51 -10.49
N PRO A 181 -0.66 15.58 -11.43
CA PRO A 181 -1.72 14.85 -12.10
C PRO A 181 -2.45 13.92 -11.12
N ALA A 182 -3.73 13.69 -11.38
CA ALA A 182 -4.47 12.64 -10.69
C ALA A 182 -4.04 11.27 -11.21
N ILE A 183 -4.03 10.30 -10.31
CA ILE A 183 -3.69 8.91 -10.58
C ILE A 183 -4.96 8.17 -10.98
N ASN A 184 -4.89 7.35 -12.01
CA ASN A 184 -6.00 6.48 -12.37
C ASN A 184 -6.11 5.31 -11.40
N ILE A 185 -7.32 5.01 -10.94
CA ILE A 185 -7.60 3.91 -10.02
C ILE A 185 -7.13 2.52 -10.50
N LYS A 186 -6.96 2.33 -11.81
CA LYS A 186 -6.50 1.07 -12.41
C LYS A 186 -4.98 0.99 -12.56
N GLU A 187 -4.24 2.02 -12.18
CA GLU A 187 -2.78 1.98 -12.19
C GLU A 187 -2.26 0.94 -11.18
N HIS A 188 -1.08 0.40 -11.47
CA HIS A 188 -0.38 -0.49 -10.56
C HIS A 188 0.34 0.32 -9.49
N ALA A 189 0.30 -0.19 -8.25
CA ALA A 189 0.91 0.44 -7.10
C ALA A 189 2.40 0.78 -7.31
N GLN A 190 3.16 -0.13 -7.95
CA GLN A 190 4.58 0.07 -8.26
C GLN A 190 4.88 1.25 -9.20
N GLU A 191 3.97 1.54 -10.14
CA GLU A 191 4.15 2.68 -11.04
C GLU A 191 3.84 4.00 -10.32
N VAL A 192 2.87 3.99 -9.42
CA VAL A 192 2.59 5.13 -8.53
C VAL A 192 3.74 5.38 -7.57
N ALA A 193 4.32 4.33 -6.98
CA ALA A 193 5.49 4.43 -6.13
C ALA A 193 6.67 5.12 -6.83
N ARG A 194 6.85 4.81 -8.12
CA ARG A 194 7.82 5.48 -8.97
C ARG A 194 7.48 6.97 -9.18
N GLN A 195 6.21 7.32 -9.37
CA GLN A 195 5.78 8.72 -9.50
C GLN A 195 6.04 9.52 -8.21
N PHE A 196 5.67 8.98 -7.05
CA PHE A 196 5.92 9.61 -5.74
C PHE A 196 7.41 9.86 -5.50
N SER A 197 8.26 8.89 -5.86
CA SER A 197 9.72 8.99 -5.74
C SER A 197 10.34 10.13 -6.56
N TYR A 198 9.69 10.58 -7.63
CA TYR A 198 10.19 11.67 -8.49
C TYR A 198 9.61 13.04 -8.18
N HIS A 199 8.45 13.10 -7.52
CA HIS A 199 7.65 14.31 -7.41
C HIS A 199 7.54 14.87 -5.99
N ASP A 200 8.23 14.29 -5.01
CA ASP A 200 8.26 14.71 -3.60
C ASP A 200 6.85 14.98 -3.02
N GLY A 201 5.83 14.29 -3.53
CA GLY A 201 4.44 14.48 -3.13
C GLY A 201 4.12 13.74 -1.84
N LEU A 202 3.37 14.38 -0.93
CA LEU A 202 2.87 13.71 0.29
C LEU A 202 1.57 12.94 0.05
N SER A 203 0.76 13.41 -0.92
CA SER A 203 -0.50 12.78 -1.29
C SER A 203 -0.79 12.99 -2.77
N ALA A 204 -1.62 12.11 -3.36
CA ALA A 204 -2.08 12.21 -4.74
C ALA A 204 -3.56 11.86 -4.86
N PRO A 205 -4.35 12.59 -5.67
CA PRO A 205 -5.76 12.26 -5.88
C PRO A 205 -5.90 11.05 -6.78
N VAL A 206 -6.86 10.18 -6.47
CA VAL A 206 -7.21 9.01 -7.27
C VAL A 206 -8.54 9.23 -7.97
N VAL A 207 -8.57 9.02 -9.28
CA VAL A 207 -9.73 9.24 -10.14
C VAL A 207 -10.08 8.01 -10.98
N ASN A 208 -11.33 7.93 -11.42
CA ASN A 208 -11.75 6.95 -12.43
C ASN A 208 -11.61 7.49 -13.87
N GLU A 209 -11.99 6.67 -14.85
CA GLU A 209 -11.97 7.01 -16.28
C GLU A 209 -12.81 8.25 -16.66
N ASN A 210 -13.80 8.62 -15.85
CA ASN A 210 -14.63 9.81 -16.05
C ASN A 210 -14.08 11.06 -15.33
N ASN A 211 -12.86 10.96 -14.79
CA ASN A 211 -12.21 11.97 -13.95
C ASN A 211 -13.00 12.29 -12.67
N ALA A 212 -13.82 11.36 -12.19
CA ALA A 212 -14.48 11.52 -10.89
C ALA A 212 -13.49 11.16 -9.78
N LEU A 213 -13.37 12.03 -8.77
CA LEU A 213 -12.51 11.80 -7.62
C LEU A 213 -13.09 10.68 -6.76
N LEU A 214 -12.28 9.66 -6.48
CA LEU A 214 -12.67 8.48 -5.71
C LEU A 214 -11.98 8.42 -4.34
N GLY A 215 -10.81 9.03 -4.22
CA GLY A 215 -10.02 8.97 -3.00
C GLY A 215 -8.68 9.68 -3.18
N HIS A 216 -7.75 9.36 -2.29
CA HIS A 216 -6.36 9.76 -2.40
C HIS A 216 -5.44 8.60 -2.01
N ILE A 217 -4.15 8.75 -2.26
CA ILE A 217 -3.10 7.86 -1.76
C ILE A 217 -2.03 8.73 -1.12
N THR A 218 -1.47 8.30 0.00
CA THR A 218 -0.45 9.05 0.74
C THR A 218 0.92 8.40 0.57
N ILE A 219 1.96 9.16 0.93
CA ILE A 219 3.34 8.70 0.78
C ILE A 219 3.65 7.52 1.71
N ASP A 220 3.06 7.46 2.90
CA ASP A 220 3.28 6.39 3.88
C ASP A 220 2.86 5.02 3.34
N ASP A 221 1.70 4.90 2.67
CA ASP A 221 1.28 3.66 1.98
C ASP A 221 2.28 3.23 0.90
N ILE A 222 2.91 4.21 0.27
CA ILE A 222 3.78 4.01 -0.88
C ILE A 222 5.22 3.67 -0.47
N VAL A 223 5.67 4.08 0.72
CA VAL A 223 7.05 3.89 1.17
C VAL A 223 7.42 2.40 1.21
N ASP A 224 6.54 1.53 1.69
CA ASP A 224 6.84 0.10 1.77
C ASP A 224 6.93 -0.54 0.37
N ILE A 225 6.10 -0.09 -0.58
CA ILE A 225 6.22 -0.51 -1.98
C ILE A 225 7.55 -0.06 -2.61
N ILE A 226 8.00 1.16 -2.30
CA ILE A 226 9.30 1.67 -2.75
C ILE A 226 10.43 0.79 -2.20
N ARG A 227 10.34 0.41 -0.91
CA ARG A 227 11.33 -0.45 -0.26
C ARG A 227 11.37 -1.83 -0.88
N GLU A 228 10.21 -2.48 -1.02
CA GLU A 228 10.09 -3.80 -1.64
C GLU A 228 10.64 -3.79 -3.08
N GLN A 229 10.31 -2.76 -3.86
CA GLN A 229 10.83 -2.61 -5.22
C GLN A 229 12.36 -2.46 -5.23
N ALA A 230 12.94 -1.70 -4.30
CA ALA A 230 14.38 -1.55 -4.16
C ALA A 230 15.07 -2.86 -3.76
N GLU A 231 14.47 -3.62 -2.85
CA GLU A 231 14.95 -4.95 -2.44
C GLU A 231 14.90 -5.93 -3.60
N HIS A 232 13.77 -6.01 -4.31
CA HIS A 232 13.62 -6.85 -5.49
C HIS A 232 14.63 -6.48 -6.59
N GLN A 233 14.89 -5.19 -6.79
CA GLN A 233 15.94 -4.71 -7.72
C GLN A 233 17.34 -5.10 -7.26
N ALA A 234 17.65 -4.98 -5.96
CA ALA A 234 18.94 -5.38 -5.40
C ALA A 234 19.16 -6.89 -5.50
N MET A 235 18.14 -7.70 -5.20
CA MET A 235 18.15 -9.16 -5.37
C MET A 235 18.32 -9.53 -6.85
N SER A 236 17.61 -8.84 -7.75
CA SER A 236 17.75 -9.02 -9.20
C SER A 236 19.18 -8.70 -9.67
N ALA A 237 19.77 -7.61 -9.19
CA ALA A 237 21.15 -7.23 -9.51
C ALA A 237 22.19 -8.22 -8.96
N ALA A 238 21.91 -8.83 -7.81
CA ALA A 238 22.72 -9.90 -7.22
C ALA A 238 22.53 -11.27 -7.93
N GLY A 239 21.62 -11.37 -8.91
CA GLY A 239 21.28 -12.61 -9.60
C GLY A 239 20.41 -13.57 -8.77
N LEU A 240 19.81 -13.08 -7.68
CA LEU A 240 19.01 -13.83 -6.71
C LEU A 240 17.49 -13.75 -6.98
N SER A 241 17.03 -12.95 -7.95
CA SER A 241 15.60 -12.91 -8.34
C SER A 241 15.09 -14.20 -8.97
N ASN A 242 15.97 -15.19 -9.20
CA ASN A 242 15.63 -16.48 -9.76
C ASN A 242 15.24 -17.54 -8.72
N VAL A 243 15.09 -17.18 -7.43
CA VAL A 243 14.67 -18.13 -6.39
C VAL A 243 13.21 -18.55 -6.58
N GLU A 244 12.34 -17.68 -7.09
CA GLU A 244 10.96 -18.05 -7.46
C GLU A 244 10.92 -18.91 -8.74
N ASN A 245 11.97 -18.80 -9.56
CA ASN A 245 12.33 -19.74 -10.62
C ASN A 245 13.18 -20.92 -10.10
N MET A 246 12.94 -21.44 -8.88
CA MET A 246 13.72 -22.55 -8.31
C MET A 246 13.72 -23.83 -9.17
N PHE A 247 12.83 -23.92 -10.17
CA PHE A 247 12.79 -24.98 -11.18
C PHE A 247 13.65 -24.73 -12.43
N SER A 248 14.14 -23.51 -12.64
CA SER A 248 15.05 -23.14 -13.74
C SER A 248 16.41 -23.86 -13.71
N PRO A 249 17.03 -24.14 -12.54
CA PRO A 249 18.25 -24.96 -12.48
C PRO A 249 18.06 -26.38 -13.02
N LEU A 250 16.89 -27.00 -12.81
CA LEU A 250 16.58 -28.34 -13.37
C LEU A 250 16.41 -28.28 -14.89
N LEU A 251 15.79 -27.22 -15.39
CA LEU A 251 15.60 -26.97 -16.82
C LEU A 251 16.94 -26.70 -17.51
N TRP A 252 17.81 -25.90 -16.89
CA TRP A 252 19.17 -25.63 -17.36
C TRP A 252 20.09 -26.85 -17.27
N LEU A 253 19.97 -27.64 -16.20
CA LEU A 253 20.65 -28.94 -16.08
C LEU A 253 20.17 -29.92 -17.15
N GLY A 254 18.87 -29.93 -17.45
CA GLY A 254 18.28 -30.74 -18.53
C GLY A 254 18.84 -30.38 -19.90
N ILE A 255 18.96 -29.08 -20.21
CA ILE A 255 19.58 -28.61 -21.45
C ILE A 255 21.05 -29.05 -21.52
N ASN A 256 21.84 -28.81 -20.48
CA ASN A 256 23.25 -29.23 -20.43
C ASN A 256 23.42 -30.74 -20.55
N LEU A 257 22.53 -31.52 -19.94
CA LEU A 257 22.53 -32.99 -20.04
C LEU A 257 22.24 -33.45 -21.47
N CYS A 258 21.23 -32.86 -22.12
CA CYS A 258 20.92 -33.15 -23.53
C CYS A 258 22.10 -32.81 -24.44
N THR A 259 22.74 -31.65 -24.24
CA THR A 259 23.93 -31.27 -25.00
C THR A 259 25.07 -32.27 -24.79
N ALA A 260 25.33 -32.69 -23.54
CA ALA A 260 26.35 -33.70 -23.24
C ALA A 260 26.06 -35.04 -23.93
N PHE A 261 24.80 -35.50 -23.95
CA PHE A 261 24.41 -36.70 -24.68
C PHE A 261 24.62 -36.58 -26.19
N ILE A 262 24.30 -35.44 -26.79
CA ILE A 262 24.54 -35.19 -28.21
C ILE A 262 26.05 -35.22 -28.50
N THR A 263 26.86 -34.57 -27.66
CA THR A 263 28.32 -34.58 -27.80
C THR A 263 28.88 -35.99 -27.71
N VAL A 264 28.44 -36.81 -26.75
CA VAL A 264 28.89 -38.21 -26.62
C VAL A 264 28.49 -39.05 -27.83
N ASN A 265 27.26 -38.89 -28.35
CA ASN A 265 26.82 -39.61 -29.55
C ASN A 265 27.66 -39.22 -30.78
N VAL A 266 27.94 -37.93 -30.97
CA VAL A 266 28.78 -37.45 -32.07
C VAL A 266 30.20 -38.02 -31.95
N VAL A 267 30.79 -38.01 -30.75
CA VAL A 267 32.14 -38.58 -30.54
C VAL A 267 32.17 -40.08 -30.84
N SER A 268 31.14 -40.83 -30.44
CA SER A 268 31.06 -42.28 -30.69
C SER A 268 30.91 -42.61 -32.19
N GLU A 269 30.21 -41.78 -32.96
CA GLU A 269 30.12 -41.92 -34.43
C GLU A 269 31.50 -41.77 -35.11
N PHE A 270 32.37 -40.94 -34.54
CA PHE A 270 33.74 -40.70 -35.05
C PHE A 270 34.82 -41.58 -34.41
N GLU A 271 34.46 -42.43 -33.44
CA GLU A 271 35.38 -43.29 -32.68
C GLU A 271 36.18 -44.22 -33.61
N TYR A 272 35.53 -44.76 -34.65
CA TYR A 272 36.17 -45.60 -35.68
C TYR A 272 37.22 -44.86 -36.54
N THR A 273 37.10 -43.53 -36.65
CA THR A 273 38.05 -42.69 -37.38
C THR A 273 39.24 -42.30 -36.50
N ILE A 274 39.02 -42.19 -35.18
CA ILE A 274 40.05 -41.88 -34.19
C ILE A 274 40.93 -43.12 -33.90
N GLU A 275 40.35 -44.33 -33.92
CA GLU A 275 41.11 -45.57 -33.71
C GLU A 275 42.00 -45.99 -34.90
N ASN A 276 41.76 -45.45 -36.11
CA ASN A 276 42.53 -45.76 -37.33
C ASN A 276 43.57 -44.69 -37.69
N TRP A 277 44.01 -43.90 -36.71
CA TRP A 277 45.16 -42.98 -36.82
C TRP A 277 46.35 -43.45 -35.99
#